data_AF-A0A929NQ25-F1
#
_entry.id   AF-A0A929NQ25-F1
#
_cell.length_a   1.000
_cell.length_b   1.000
_cell.length_c   1.000
_cell.angle_alpha   90.00
_cell.angle_beta   90.00
_cell.angle_gamma   90.00
#
_symmetry.space_group_name_H-M   'P 1'
#
loop_
_entity.id
_entity.type
_entity.pdbx_description
1 polymer ?
#
loop_
_entity_poly.entity_id
_entity_poly.type
_entity_poly.pdbx_seq_one_letter_code
_entity_poly.pdbx_strand_id
1 'polypeptide(L)'
;MTDNITDPAFQVSGFDHFLSGLIARYPRFWIGLGNMETRALADEIAPIAIEAPVYVTGLARAGTTIALEILAAHPDVATHLYRDFPPVFTPYWWNWFVERSRKAPPEPRERAHKDGIMITPDSPEAREEVIWMAFFEALHDPAQSNVLDGDTDNPAFEAFYRDHIRKLLAARGRKRYLSKGNYNVTRIAYLHKLFPDARFI
;
A
#
# COMPACT_ATOMS: atom_id res chain seq x y z
N MET A 1 -22.05 -34.32 -8.03
CA MET A 1 -20.95 -33.78 -8.85
C MET A 1 -20.87 -32.30 -8.56
N THR A 2 -20.07 -31.93 -7.57
CA THR A 2 -19.79 -30.53 -7.21
C THR A 2 -18.50 -30.16 -7.90
N ASP A 3 -18.60 -29.44 -9.02
CA ASP A 3 -17.43 -28.86 -9.67
C ASP A 3 -16.84 -27.79 -8.75
N ASN A 4 -15.70 -28.13 -8.15
CA ASN A 4 -14.76 -27.16 -7.62
C ASN A 4 -14.21 -26.36 -8.81
N ILE A 5 -14.84 -25.23 -9.11
CA ILE A 5 -14.23 -24.20 -9.94
C ILE A 5 -13.13 -23.54 -9.11
N THR A 6 -11.96 -24.19 -9.05
CA THR A 6 -10.72 -23.50 -8.74
C THR A 6 -10.38 -22.66 -9.96
N ASP A 7 -10.85 -21.42 -9.99
CA ASP A 7 -10.46 -20.45 -11.01
C ASP A 7 -8.92 -20.26 -10.93
N PRO A 8 -8.16 -20.66 -11.96
CA PRO A 8 -6.70 -20.51 -11.96
C PRO A 8 -6.25 -19.04 -11.99
N ALA A 9 -7.16 -18.06 -12.12
CA ALA A 9 -6.83 -16.64 -12.18
C ALA A 9 -6.45 -16.02 -10.81
N PHE A 10 -6.87 -16.62 -9.68
CA PHE A 10 -6.61 -16.10 -8.34
C PHE A 10 -5.89 -17.12 -7.46
N GLN A 11 -4.62 -17.39 -7.77
CA GLN A 11 -3.75 -18.14 -6.85
C GLN A 11 -3.17 -17.19 -5.79
N VAL A 12 -3.86 -17.10 -4.65
CA VAL A 12 -3.31 -16.54 -3.42
C VAL A 12 -2.64 -17.69 -2.66
N SER A 13 -1.39 -17.52 -2.22
CA SER A 13 -0.73 -18.52 -1.36
C SER A 13 -1.59 -18.79 -0.13
N GLY A 14 -1.64 -20.05 0.34
CA GLY A 14 -2.37 -20.39 1.57
C GLY A 14 -1.90 -19.56 2.78
N PHE A 15 -0.62 -19.21 2.81
CA PHE A 15 -0.06 -18.29 3.81
C PHE A 15 -0.60 -16.86 3.66
N ASP A 16 -0.61 -16.33 2.42
CA ASP A 16 -1.09 -14.97 2.16
C ASP A 16 -2.57 -14.84 2.50
N HIS A 17 -3.37 -15.86 2.19
CA HIS A 17 -4.79 -15.90 2.52
C HIS A 17 -5.02 -15.90 4.04
N PHE A 18 -4.31 -16.78 4.76
CA PHE A 18 -4.40 -16.87 6.21
C PHE A 18 -3.99 -15.55 6.89
N LEU A 19 -2.85 -14.98 6.50
CA LEU A 19 -2.33 -13.76 7.10
C LEU A 19 -3.23 -12.55 6.78
N SER A 20 -3.73 -12.45 5.54
CA SER A 20 -4.70 -11.40 5.17
C SER A 20 -6.00 -11.50 5.98
N GLY A 21 -6.50 -12.72 6.21
CA GLY A 21 -7.67 -12.95 7.07
C GLY A 21 -7.41 -12.55 8.52
N LEU A 22 -6.21 -12.81 9.05
CA LEU A 22 -5.82 -12.40 10.39
C LEU A 22 -5.72 -10.87 10.51
N ILE A 23 -5.22 -10.19 9.47
CA ILE A 23 -5.16 -8.72 9.38
C ILE A 23 -6.55 -8.12 9.41
N ALA A 24 -7.44 -8.60 8.54
CA ALA A 24 -8.82 -8.12 8.47
C ALA A 24 -9.59 -8.35 9.79
N ARG A 25 -9.32 -9.45 10.50
CA ARG A 25 -10.01 -9.78 11.76
C ARG A 25 -9.52 -8.97 12.96
N TYR A 26 -8.25 -8.57 12.99
CA TYR A 26 -7.65 -7.90 14.14
C TYR A 26 -6.91 -6.60 13.76
N PRO A 27 -7.57 -5.63 13.10
CA PRO A 27 -6.91 -4.42 12.59
C PRO A 27 -6.18 -3.64 13.69
N ARG A 28 -6.76 -3.54 14.89
CA ARG A 28 -6.15 -2.86 16.04
C ARG A 28 -4.80 -3.46 16.46
N PHE A 29 -4.65 -4.78 16.37
CA PHE A 29 -3.40 -5.45 16.68
C PHE A 29 -2.31 -5.04 15.67
N TRP A 30 -2.65 -5.02 14.38
CA TRP A 30 -1.72 -4.65 13.31
C TRP A 30 -1.36 -3.17 13.30
N ILE A 31 -2.31 -2.29 13.61
CA ILE A 31 -2.03 -0.87 13.89
C ILE A 31 -1.06 -0.77 15.08
N GLY A 32 -1.28 -1.55 16.15
CA GLY A 32 -0.39 -1.63 17.30
C GLY A 32 1.04 -2.02 16.91
N LEU A 33 1.21 -3.06 16.08
CA LEU A 33 2.51 -3.48 15.56
C LEU A 33 3.16 -2.41 14.70
N GLY A 34 2.40 -1.76 13.82
CA GLY A 34 2.92 -0.65 13.01
C GLY A 34 3.39 0.53 13.87
N ASN A 35 2.70 0.83 14.97
CA ASN A 35 3.10 1.85 15.94
C ASN A 35 4.33 1.43 16.76
N MET A 36 4.48 0.14 17.07
CA MET A 36 5.69 -0.38 17.71
C MET A 36 6.91 -0.22 16.78
N GLU A 37 6.75 -0.53 15.50
CA GLU A 37 7.78 -0.31 14.49
C GLU A 37 8.16 1.17 14.39
N THR A 38 7.16 2.07 14.38
CA THR A 38 7.40 3.52 14.42
C THR A 38 8.24 3.94 15.61
N ARG A 39 7.94 3.44 16.83
CA ARG A 39 8.74 3.76 18.03
C ARG A 39 10.16 3.23 17.95
N ALA A 40 10.34 2.03 17.40
CA ALA A 40 11.66 1.42 17.26
C ALA A 40 12.55 2.16 16.24
N LEU A 41 11.93 2.82 15.25
CA LEU A 41 12.61 3.54 14.18
C LEU A 41 12.56 5.06 14.35
N ALA A 42 12.17 5.57 15.52
CA ALA A 42 11.89 6.99 15.72
C ALA A 42 13.03 7.90 15.23
N ASP A 43 14.27 7.57 15.58
CA ASP A 43 15.46 8.34 15.17
C ASP A 43 15.74 8.26 13.66
N GLU A 44 15.43 7.13 13.02
CA GLU A 44 15.67 6.89 11.61
C GLU A 44 14.63 7.59 10.73
N ILE A 45 13.37 7.62 11.17
CA ILE A 45 12.27 8.23 10.40
C ILE A 45 12.06 9.72 10.72
N ALA A 46 12.46 10.20 11.90
CA ALA A 46 12.32 11.61 12.29
C ALA A 46 12.89 12.62 11.26
N PRO A 47 14.07 12.41 10.65
CA PRO A 47 14.61 13.36 9.66
C PRO A 47 13.95 13.25 8.28
N ILE A 48 13.08 12.25 8.03
CA ILE A 48 12.49 12.03 6.72
C ILE A 48 11.29 12.96 6.52
N ALA A 49 11.48 13.95 5.64
CA ALA A 49 10.41 14.79 5.13
C ALA A 49 9.60 14.05 4.07
N ILE A 50 8.28 14.26 4.08
CA ILE A 50 7.37 13.78 3.03
C ILE A 50 7.14 14.94 2.09
N GLU A 51 7.95 15.01 1.03
CA GLU A 51 7.93 16.11 0.06
C GLU A 51 7.23 15.69 -1.24
N ALA A 52 6.23 16.47 -1.63
CA ALA A 52 5.45 16.35 -2.85
C ALA A 52 5.07 14.90 -3.20
N PRO A 53 4.42 14.15 -2.29
CA PRO A 53 4.04 12.76 -2.54
C PRO A 53 3.14 12.67 -3.78
N VAL A 54 3.33 11.61 -4.56
CA VAL A 54 2.59 11.39 -5.81
C VAL A 54 1.50 10.35 -5.59
N TYR A 55 0.28 10.70 -5.95
CA TYR A 55 -0.88 9.82 -5.87
C TYR A 55 -1.44 9.59 -7.27
N VAL A 56 -1.26 8.37 -7.79
CA VAL A 56 -1.91 7.92 -9.02
C VAL A 56 -3.29 7.39 -8.68
N THR A 57 -4.32 7.99 -9.26
CA THR A 57 -5.72 7.59 -9.02
C THR A 57 -6.55 7.64 -10.29
N GLY A 58 -7.77 7.11 -10.21
CA GLY A 58 -8.64 6.97 -11.36
C GLY A 58 -9.49 5.70 -11.28
N LEU A 59 -10.45 5.60 -12.19
CA LEU A 59 -11.32 4.44 -12.29
C LEU A 59 -10.53 3.20 -12.72
N ALA A 60 -11.07 2.03 -12.37
CA ALA A 60 -10.54 0.77 -12.88
C ALA A 60 -10.48 0.82 -14.42
N ARG A 61 -9.39 0.29 -14.99
CA ARG A 61 -9.08 0.29 -16.43
C ARG A 61 -8.68 1.65 -17.04
N ALA A 62 -8.45 2.70 -16.25
CA ALA A 62 -7.96 4.00 -16.74
C ALA A 62 -6.44 4.06 -17.05
N GLY A 63 -5.73 2.93 -17.08
CA GLY A 63 -4.27 2.91 -17.32
C GLY A 63 -3.41 3.31 -16.13
N THR A 64 -3.97 3.42 -14.92
CA THR A 64 -3.21 3.80 -13.71
C THR A 64 -2.04 2.85 -13.38
N THR A 65 -2.13 1.57 -13.78
CA THR A 65 -1.04 0.60 -13.55
C THR A 65 0.19 0.92 -14.40
N ILE A 66 0.03 1.30 -15.67
CA ILE A 66 1.19 1.67 -16.49
C ILE A 66 1.80 2.99 -16.01
N ALA A 67 0.98 3.95 -15.56
CA ALA A 67 1.46 5.17 -14.94
C ALA A 67 2.29 4.89 -13.67
N LEU A 68 1.81 3.97 -12.81
CA LEU A 68 2.53 3.51 -11.64
C LEU A 68 3.89 2.90 -12.00
N GLU A 69 3.95 1.97 -12.96
CA GLU A 69 5.19 1.34 -13.43
C GLU A 69 6.22 2.36 -13.93
N ILE A 70 5.78 3.33 -14.76
CA ILE A 70 6.66 4.37 -15.31
C ILE A 70 7.23 5.26 -14.20
N LEU A 71 6.39 5.70 -13.26
CA LEU A 71 6.82 6.58 -12.16
C LEU A 71 7.71 5.84 -11.15
N ALA A 72 7.39 4.58 -10.85
CA ALA A 72 8.14 3.74 -9.91
C ALA A 72 9.54 3.39 -10.43
N ALA A 73 9.77 3.43 -11.76
CA ALA A 73 11.09 3.21 -12.35
C ALA A 73 12.10 4.32 -12.01
N HIS A 74 11.64 5.47 -11.51
CA HIS A 74 12.53 6.57 -11.14
C HIS A 74 13.36 6.22 -9.89
N PRO A 75 14.69 6.43 -9.89
CA PRO A 75 15.58 5.98 -8.80
C PRO A 75 15.37 6.69 -7.46
N ASP A 76 14.61 7.79 -7.41
CA ASP A 76 14.29 8.47 -6.15
C ASP A 76 12.90 8.14 -5.59
N VAL A 77 12.12 7.29 -6.27
CA VAL A 77 10.73 6.99 -5.89
C VAL A 77 10.64 5.69 -5.07
N ALA A 78 9.89 5.76 -3.96
CA ALA A 78 9.42 4.58 -3.22
C ALA A 78 7.92 4.41 -3.42
N THR A 79 7.53 3.16 -3.65
CA THR A 79 6.14 2.71 -3.67
C THR A 79 6.04 1.34 -3.00
N HIS A 80 4.81 0.94 -2.69
CA HIS A 80 4.54 -0.43 -2.35
C HIS A 80 4.78 -1.37 -3.52
N LEU A 81 5.29 -2.55 -3.19
CA LEU A 81 5.58 -3.64 -4.10
C LEU A 81 4.66 -4.83 -3.84
N TYR A 82 4.59 -5.77 -4.79
CA TYR A 82 3.85 -7.02 -4.60
C TYR A 82 4.22 -7.76 -3.30
N ARG A 83 5.51 -7.79 -2.96
CA ARG A 83 6.01 -8.45 -1.75
C ARG A 83 5.57 -7.79 -0.45
N ASP A 84 5.12 -6.53 -0.46
CA ASP A 84 4.76 -5.81 0.77
C ASP A 84 3.43 -6.27 1.38
N PHE A 85 2.68 -7.06 0.62
CA PHE A 85 1.44 -7.67 1.07
C PHE A 85 1.65 -9.15 1.40
N PRO A 86 1.03 -9.69 2.47
CA PRO A 86 0.06 -9.03 3.36
C PRO A 86 0.53 -8.04 4.46
N PRO A 87 1.76 -8.10 5.02
CA PRO A 87 2.12 -7.36 6.25
C PRO A 87 2.46 -5.87 5.99
N VAL A 88 1.50 -5.16 5.40
CA VAL A 88 1.66 -3.78 4.94
C VAL A 88 1.80 -2.78 6.10
N PHE A 89 1.31 -3.11 7.31
CA PHE A 89 1.35 -2.22 8.49
C PHE A 89 2.77 -2.02 9.06
N THR A 90 3.69 -2.94 8.73
CA THR A 90 5.07 -2.92 9.21
C THR A 90 6.06 -2.93 8.03
N PRO A 91 6.05 -1.90 7.17
CA PRO A 91 6.78 -1.95 5.90
C PRO A 91 8.30 -2.06 6.08
N TYR A 92 8.87 -1.57 7.17
CA TYR A 92 10.32 -1.54 7.34
C TYR A 92 10.85 -2.91 7.77
N TRP A 93 10.35 -3.46 8.88
CA TRP A 93 10.74 -4.76 9.40
C TRP A 93 10.44 -5.88 8.41
N TRP A 94 9.30 -5.80 7.72
CA TRP A 94 8.96 -6.79 6.70
C TRP A 94 9.97 -6.79 5.55
N ASN A 95 10.33 -5.61 5.04
CA ASN A 95 11.30 -5.53 3.94
C ASN A 95 12.70 -5.94 4.36
N TRP A 96 13.12 -5.55 5.57
CA TRP A 96 14.36 -6.03 6.18
C TRP A 96 14.43 -7.56 6.27
N PHE A 97 13.30 -8.21 6.59
CA PHE A 97 13.19 -9.67 6.69
C PHE A 97 13.20 -10.34 5.30
N VAL A 98 12.41 -9.82 4.36
CA VAL A 98 12.31 -10.35 2.99
C VAL A 98 13.67 -10.27 2.28
N GLU A 99 14.38 -9.15 2.42
CA GLU A 99 15.70 -8.97 1.81
C GLU A 99 16.74 -9.96 2.33
N ARG A 100 16.69 -10.31 3.62
CA ARG A 100 17.57 -11.34 4.20
C ARG A 100 17.18 -12.76 3.85
N SER A 101 15.90 -12.99 3.57
CA SER A 101 15.36 -14.32 3.28
C SER A 101 15.43 -14.68 1.79
N ARG A 102 15.80 -13.72 0.93
CA ARG A 102 15.87 -13.91 -0.52
C ARG A 102 17.06 -14.79 -0.93
N LYS A 103 16.75 -15.88 -1.63
CA LYS A 103 17.76 -16.82 -2.16
C LYS A 103 18.04 -16.65 -3.66
N ALA A 104 17.05 -16.24 -4.45
CA ALA A 104 17.18 -16.06 -5.90
C ALA A 104 16.19 -15.00 -6.41
N PRO A 105 16.49 -14.31 -7.53
CA PRO A 105 15.53 -13.42 -8.18
C PRO A 105 14.32 -14.25 -8.68
N PRO A 106 13.09 -13.79 -8.39
CA PRO A 106 11.88 -14.50 -8.75
C PRO A 106 11.60 -14.39 -10.26
N GLU A 107 11.16 -15.49 -10.86
CA GLU A 107 10.73 -15.51 -12.27
C GLU A 107 9.48 -14.62 -12.48
N PRO A 108 9.48 -13.76 -13.52
CA PRO A 108 8.30 -12.98 -13.89
C PRO A 108 7.11 -13.87 -14.23
N ARG A 109 5.93 -13.49 -13.74
CA ARG A 109 4.66 -14.17 -14.01
C ARG A 109 3.61 -13.17 -14.44
N GLU A 110 2.71 -13.57 -15.33
CA GLU A 110 1.61 -12.70 -15.73
C GLU A 110 0.71 -12.43 -14.51
N ARG A 111 0.30 -11.17 -14.33
CA ARG A 111 -0.54 -10.80 -13.19
C ARG A 111 -1.93 -11.42 -13.28
N ALA A 112 -2.60 -11.55 -12.13
CA ALA A 112 -3.93 -12.16 -12.01
C ALA A 112 -5.00 -11.61 -12.97
N HIS A 113 -4.84 -10.37 -13.41
CA HIS A 113 -5.74 -9.71 -14.36
C HIS A 113 -5.62 -10.18 -15.82
N LYS A 114 -4.59 -10.98 -16.16
CA LYS A 114 -4.35 -11.58 -17.49
C LYS A 114 -4.43 -10.58 -18.64
N ASP A 115 -3.72 -9.48 -18.51
CA ASP A 115 -3.67 -8.39 -19.49
C ASP A 115 -2.27 -8.15 -20.05
N GLY A 116 -1.42 -9.19 -20.04
CA GLY A 116 -0.08 -9.18 -20.64
C GLY A 116 0.98 -8.46 -19.81
N ILE A 117 0.64 -7.93 -18.64
CA ILE A 117 1.61 -7.30 -17.73
C ILE A 117 2.30 -8.38 -16.89
N MET A 118 3.62 -8.48 -17.03
CA MET A 118 4.47 -9.38 -16.26
C MET A 118 4.90 -8.73 -14.95
N ILE A 119 4.71 -9.45 -13.85
CA ILE A 119 5.01 -8.97 -12.50
C ILE A 119 6.00 -9.89 -11.78
N THR A 120 6.76 -9.29 -10.89
CA THR A 120 7.56 -9.96 -9.89
C THR A 120 7.13 -9.49 -8.49
N PRO A 121 7.55 -10.16 -7.41
CA PRO A 121 7.49 -9.61 -6.06
C PRO A 121 8.03 -8.17 -5.90
N ASP A 122 8.91 -7.72 -6.78
CA ASP A 122 9.48 -6.35 -6.76
C ASP A 122 8.74 -5.37 -7.69
N SER A 123 7.69 -5.81 -8.40
CA SER A 123 6.86 -4.90 -9.20
C SER A 123 6.01 -4.00 -8.29
N PRO A 124 5.78 -2.73 -8.67
CA PRO A 124 4.95 -1.80 -7.91
C PRO A 124 3.46 -2.20 -7.94
N GLU A 125 2.74 -2.01 -6.83
CA GLU A 125 1.31 -2.34 -6.76
C GLU A 125 0.55 -1.53 -5.69
N ALA A 126 -0.75 -1.34 -5.91
CA ALA A 126 -1.67 -0.74 -4.94
C ALA A 126 -1.93 -1.68 -3.76
N ARG A 127 -1.36 -1.37 -2.58
CA ARG A 127 -1.47 -2.22 -1.38
C ARG A 127 -1.99 -1.51 -0.12
N GLU A 128 -2.13 -0.20 -0.15
CA GLU A 128 -2.47 0.58 1.06
C GLU A 128 -3.94 0.53 1.47
N GLU A 129 -4.84 0.00 0.65
CA GLU A 129 -6.29 0.00 0.93
C GLU A 129 -6.63 -0.67 2.26
N VAL A 130 -5.89 -1.71 2.66
CA VAL A 130 -6.09 -2.37 3.95
C VAL A 130 -5.76 -1.47 5.15
N ILE A 131 -4.87 -0.48 4.98
CA ILE A 131 -4.63 0.54 6.01
C ILE A 131 -5.85 1.45 6.08
N TRP A 132 -6.34 1.95 4.95
CA TRP A 132 -7.53 2.82 4.91
C TRP A 132 -8.73 2.14 5.59
N MET A 133 -9.04 0.91 5.22
CA MET A 133 -10.14 0.13 5.82
C MET A 133 -9.96 -0.11 7.32
N ALA A 134 -8.73 -0.19 7.82
CA ALA A 134 -8.47 -0.41 9.25
C ALA A 134 -8.73 0.84 10.12
N PHE A 135 -8.73 2.03 9.52
CA PHE A 135 -8.98 3.29 10.22
C PHE A 135 -10.34 3.92 9.91
N PHE A 136 -10.95 3.57 8.77
CA PHE A 136 -12.24 4.06 8.33
C PHE A 136 -13.17 2.87 8.05
N GLU A 137 -13.88 2.42 9.08
CA GLU A 137 -14.66 1.17 9.07
C GLU A 137 -15.80 1.15 8.04
N ALA A 138 -16.32 2.32 7.63
CA ALA A 138 -17.40 2.46 6.66
C ALA A 138 -16.91 2.41 5.19
N LEU A 139 -15.59 2.35 4.94
CA LEU A 139 -15.10 2.24 3.58
C LEU A 139 -15.56 0.94 2.92
N HIS A 140 -15.97 1.07 1.66
CA HIS A 140 -16.60 0.04 0.83
C HIS A 140 -17.99 -0.40 1.25
N ASP A 141 -18.62 0.25 2.24
CA ASP A 141 -20.05 0.14 2.45
C ASP A 141 -20.78 0.97 1.38
N PRO A 142 -21.54 0.35 0.45
CA PRO A 142 -22.29 1.08 -0.57
C PRO A 142 -23.47 1.88 0.00
N ALA A 143 -23.88 1.61 1.24
CA ALA A 143 -24.94 2.37 1.91
C ALA A 143 -24.44 3.71 2.48
N GLN A 144 -23.12 3.95 2.48
CA GLN A 144 -22.50 5.13 3.07
C GLN A 144 -21.65 5.89 2.04
N SER A 145 -21.47 7.19 2.26
CA SER A 145 -20.53 7.97 1.46
C SER A 145 -19.11 7.48 1.73
N ASN A 146 -18.39 7.20 0.64
CA ASN A 146 -16.97 6.81 0.69
C ASN A 146 -16.02 8.00 0.47
N VAL A 147 -16.56 9.23 0.50
CA VAL A 147 -15.79 10.46 0.32
C VAL A 147 -15.14 10.85 1.64
N LEU A 148 -13.83 11.05 1.60
CA LEU A 148 -13.05 11.69 2.66
C LEU A 148 -12.58 13.04 2.11
N ASP A 149 -13.13 14.11 2.67
CA ASP A 149 -12.92 15.48 2.20
C ASP A 149 -11.95 16.27 3.11
N GLY A 150 -11.81 17.58 2.87
CA GLY A 150 -10.95 18.45 3.66
C GLY A 150 -11.42 18.65 5.11
N ASP A 151 -12.69 18.36 5.41
CA ASP A 151 -13.26 18.48 6.75
C ASP A 151 -13.19 17.16 7.53
N THR A 152 -12.81 16.07 6.87
CA THR A 152 -12.56 14.78 7.50
C THR A 152 -11.34 14.86 8.42
N ASP A 153 -11.46 14.39 9.66
CA ASP A 153 -10.38 14.30 10.64
C ASP A 153 -10.26 12.89 11.20
N ASN A 154 -9.03 12.36 11.24
CA ASN A 154 -8.72 11.12 11.95
C ASN A 154 -7.28 11.15 12.46
N PRO A 155 -7.00 11.81 13.61
CA PRO A 155 -5.63 12.02 14.08
C PRO A 155 -4.79 10.74 14.21
N ALA A 156 -5.42 9.62 14.55
CA ALA A 156 -4.75 8.33 14.65
C ALA A 156 -4.30 7.81 13.27
N PHE A 157 -5.16 7.89 12.26
CA PHE A 157 -4.80 7.57 10.88
C PHE A 157 -3.73 8.52 10.36
N GLU A 158 -3.87 9.81 10.58
CA GLU A 158 -2.97 10.83 10.03
C GLU A 158 -1.53 10.65 10.53
N ALA A 159 -1.37 10.41 11.84
CA ALA A 159 -0.07 10.09 12.43
C ALA A 159 0.47 8.78 11.85
N PHE A 160 -0.35 7.72 11.85
CA PHE A 160 0.04 6.41 11.34
C PHE A 160 0.47 6.47 9.86
N TYR A 161 -0.27 7.19 9.03
CA TYR A 161 -0.05 7.26 7.59
C TYR A 161 1.23 8.04 7.26
N ARG A 162 1.50 9.15 7.97
CA ARG A 162 2.78 9.87 7.83
C ARG A 162 3.95 8.98 8.23
N ASP A 163 3.86 8.29 9.36
CA ASP A 163 4.94 7.42 9.82
C ASP A 163 5.11 6.20 8.91
N HIS A 164 4.02 5.64 8.40
CA HIS A 164 4.03 4.58 7.41
C HIS A 164 4.78 4.98 6.14
N ILE A 165 4.52 6.18 5.61
CA ILE A 165 5.24 6.73 4.44
C ILE A 165 6.74 6.87 4.75
N ARG A 166 7.10 7.46 5.90
CA ARG A 166 8.51 7.63 6.28
C ARG A 166 9.24 6.29 6.43
N LYS A 167 8.60 5.31 7.05
CA LYS A 167 9.12 3.94 7.19
C LYS A 167 9.34 3.29 5.84
N LEU A 168 8.41 3.47 4.88
CA LEU A 168 8.58 2.93 3.54
C LEU A 168 9.72 3.64 2.78
N LEU A 169 9.83 4.97 2.88
CA LEU A 169 10.94 5.74 2.30
C LEU A 169 12.29 5.27 2.84
N ALA A 170 12.39 5.10 4.17
CA ALA A 170 13.57 4.56 4.85
C ALA A 170 13.90 3.15 4.35
N ALA A 171 12.92 2.25 4.35
CA ALA A 171 13.08 0.85 3.93
C ALA A 171 13.51 0.69 2.47
N ARG A 172 13.29 1.71 1.63
CA ARG A 172 13.68 1.71 0.22
C ARG A 172 14.94 2.53 -0.05
N GLY A 173 15.37 3.37 0.90
CA GLY A 173 16.43 4.36 0.69
C GLY A 173 16.08 5.38 -0.39
N ARG A 174 14.81 5.80 -0.47
CA ARG A 174 14.28 6.69 -1.52
C ARG A 174 13.66 7.94 -0.90
N LYS A 175 13.49 8.98 -1.71
CA LYS A 175 13.15 10.32 -1.23
C LYS A 175 11.70 10.72 -1.47
N ARG A 176 11.07 10.17 -2.50
CA ARG A 176 9.73 10.58 -2.91
C ARG A 176 8.75 9.44 -2.85
N TYR A 177 7.64 9.66 -2.15
CA TYR A 177 6.58 8.66 -2.03
C TYR A 177 5.69 8.66 -3.28
N LEU A 178 5.35 7.46 -3.74
CA LEU A 178 4.37 7.20 -4.79
C LEU A 178 3.38 6.18 -4.26
N SER A 179 2.10 6.50 -4.37
CA SER A 179 0.99 5.56 -4.15
C SER A 179 0.13 5.47 -5.40
N LYS A 180 -0.47 4.30 -5.60
CA LYS A 180 -1.59 4.13 -6.51
C LYS A 180 -2.79 3.58 -5.72
N GLY A 181 -3.96 4.18 -5.93
CA GLY A 181 -5.20 3.71 -5.33
C GLY A 181 -6.41 4.20 -6.11
N ASN A 182 -7.28 3.29 -6.58
CA ASN A 182 -8.47 3.69 -7.35
C ASN A 182 -9.39 4.57 -6.49
N TYR A 183 -9.54 4.21 -5.21
CA TYR A 183 -10.37 4.94 -4.26
C TYR A 183 -9.77 6.27 -3.80
N ASN A 184 -8.50 6.58 -4.14
CA ASN A 184 -7.95 7.89 -3.83
C ASN A 184 -8.71 9.02 -4.55
N VAL A 185 -9.47 8.73 -5.60
CA VAL A 185 -10.37 9.68 -6.27
C VAL A 185 -11.38 10.30 -5.30
N THR A 186 -11.88 9.53 -4.32
CA THR A 186 -12.81 10.05 -3.29
C THR A 186 -12.11 10.63 -2.07
N ARG A 187 -10.76 10.64 -2.08
CA ARG A 187 -9.91 11.04 -0.94
C ARG A 187 -8.96 12.19 -1.30
N ILE A 188 -9.06 12.77 -2.51
CA ILE A 188 -8.13 13.80 -2.99
C ILE A 188 -8.10 15.00 -2.02
N ALA A 189 -9.26 15.48 -1.59
CA ALA A 189 -9.33 16.63 -0.68
C ALA A 189 -8.72 16.31 0.70
N TYR A 190 -8.98 15.13 1.26
CA TYR A 190 -8.35 14.70 2.51
C TYR A 190 -6.83 14.51 2.37
N LEU A 191 -6.38 13.87 1.30
CA LEU A 191 -4.95 13.71 1.01
C LEU A 191 -4.24 15.06 0.82
N HIS A 192 -4.89 16.02 0.18
CA HIS A 192 -4.35 17.37 0.00
C HIS A 192 -4.29 18.15 1.32
N LYS A 193 -5.24 17.95 2.23
CA LYS A 193 -5.14 18.44 3.62
C LYS A 193 -3.92 17.86 4.33
N LEU A 194 -3.66 16.56 4.19
CA LEU A 194 -2.49 15.92 4.81
C LEU A 194 -1.17 16.39 4.19
N PHE A 195 -1.15 16.57 2.88
CA PHE A 195 0.03 16.91 2.10
C PHE A 195 -0.32 18.02 1.10
N PRO A 196 -0.22 19.30 1.50
CA PRO A 196 -0.59 20.43 0.64
C PRO A 196 0.23 20.53 -0.66
N ASP A 197 1.39 19.90 -0.72
CA ASP A 197 2.28 19.84 -1.88
C ASP A 197 2.13 18.55 -2.71
N ALA A 198 1.18 17.67 -2.36
CA ALA A 198 0.90 16.43 -3.06
C ALA A 198 0.59 16.65 -4.55
N ARG A 199 1.01 15.69 -5.37
CA ARG A 199 0.75 15.67 -6.82
C ARG A 199 -0.20 14.52 -7.14
N PHE A 200 -1.31 14.83 -7.77
CA PHE A 200 -2.31 13.85 -8.19
C PHE A 200 -2.19 13.63 -9.71
N ILE A 201 -2.19 12.36 -10.11
CA ILE A 201 -2.13 11.92 -11.51
C ILE A 201 -3.33 11.00 -11.77
#